data_AF-A0A8H4K5G8-F1
#
_entry.id   AF-A0A8H4K5G8-F1
#
_cell.length_a   1.000
_cell.length_b   1.000
_cell.length_c   1.000
_cell.angle_alpha   90.00
_cell.angle_beta   90.00
_cell.angle_gamma   90.00
#
_symmetry.space_group_name_H-M   'P 1'
#
loop_
_entity.id
_entity.type
_entity.pdbx_description
1 polymer ?
#
loop_
_entity_poly.entity_id
_entity_poly.type
_entity_poly.pdbx_seq_one_letter_code
_entity_poly.pdbx_strand_id
1 'polypeptide(L)'
;MSLRPRQTQQPLGIPVYGLDGVSVSQANPIAGRPGERRLIPCPENSWAFTNLVSAINIGLEILESPPGRGVLGRLASQLIETWGVENEPCFRYGTPQIQGHIDTFLSAIRRDLFMITIEDLGSPSILAGSNRELGGWNGDLASYLAKSHAAISYNIRRVQDMCNASAAIDRIDQARNSSSAARAERKKMILRHKHFQFMFAAATVHEICHIFVGYISQDGRHGGGFGTPPSITHLNYGRQQRRDAGGRIQGESGRWVENRLFGGTLEFYQNNNDDAGQVGILHILDAHDVAHRVTSQAILNFIEGDRQFVFPLETTGTGITRRQRGQEGIRSIGSTEAAPYQADYLFMRSRLERMPLYNISRQELNSVPERPRIIRAIRVR
;
A
#
# COMPACT_ATOMS: atom_id res chain seq x y z
N MET A 1 -8.28 -3.32 -38.47
CA MET A 1 -7.02 -3.96 -38.02
C MET A 1 -6.65 -3.40 -36.66
N SER A 2 -6.91 -4.15 -35.59
CA SER A 2 -6.58 -3.76 -34.21
C SER A 2 -5.14 -4.19 -33.92
N LEU A 3 -4.24 -3.22 -33.75
CA LEU A 3 -2.88 -3.46 -33.29
C LEU A 3 -2.94 -3.69 -31.78
N ARG A 4 -3.02 -4.95 -31.36
CA ARG A 4 -2.70 -5.30 -29.97
C ARG A 4 -1.22 -5.02 -29.76
N PRO A 5 -0.80 -4.27 -28.72
CA PRO A 5 0.61 -4.17 -28.39
C PRO A 5 1.14 -5.57 -28.10
N ARG A 6 2.23 -5.96 -28.77
CA ARG A 6 3.00 -7.16 -28.43
C ARG A 6 3.61 -6.92 -27.06
N GLN A 7 2.91 -7.34 -26.01
CA GLN A 7 3.55 -7.58 -24.72
C GLN A 7 4.49 -8.76 -24.93
N THR A 8 5.79 -8.48 -24.91
CA THR A 8 6.82 -9.50 -24.80
C THR A 8 6.62 -10.19 -23.45
N GLN A 9 6.04 -11.39 -23.46
CA GLN A 9 6.12 -12.29 -22.31
C GLN A 9 7.60 -12.51 -22.04
N GLN A 10 8.14 -11.81 -21.04
CA GLN A 10 9.47 -12.13 -20.55
C GLN A 10 9.44 -13.57 -20.01
N PRO A 11 10.46 -14.39 -20.31
CA PRO A 11 10.46 -15.80 -19.94
C PRO A 11 10.25 -15.97 -18.43
N LEU A 12 9.38 -16.93 -18.08
CA LEU A 12 9.21 -17.45 -16.73
C LEU A 12 10.54 -18.04 -16.24
N GLY A 13 11.43 -17.21 -15.68
CA GLY A 13 12.72 -17.68 -15.20
C GLY A 13 13.75 -16.63 -14.82
N ILE A 14 13.55 -15.34 -15.17
CA ILE A 14 14.46 -14.28 -14.69
C ILE A 14 14.05 -13.92 -13.25
N PRO A 15 14.94 -14.08 -12.25
CA PRO A 15 14.66 -13.60 -10.91
C PRO A 15 14.64 -12.07 -10.94
N VAL A 16 13.51 -11.48 -10.54
CA VAL A 16 13.42 -10.03 -10.35
C VAL A 16 14.02 -9.70 -8.98
N TYR A 17 15.24 -9.18 -8.98
CA TYR A 17 15.96 -8.79 -7.76
C TYR A 17 15.60 -7.36 -7.32
N GLY A 18 14.32 -6.95 -7.41
CA GLY A 18 13.90 -5.56 -7.16
C GLY A 18 12.43 -5.28 -7.49
N LEU A 19 12.17 -4.18 -8.20
CA LEU A 19 10.86 -3.85 -8.76
C LEU A 19 11.02 -3.52 -10.24
N ASP A 20 10.29 -4.24 -11.09
CA ASP A 20 10.28 -4.04 -12.54
C ASP A 20 8.99 -3.37 -13.00
N GLY A 21 9.08 -2.68 -14.14
CA GLY A 21 7.94 -2.03 -14.77
C GLY A 21 7.32 -0.90 -13.91
N VAL A 22 8.09 -0.27 -13.03
CA VAL A 22 7.57 0.74 -12.10
C VAL A 22 7.15 2.01 -12.83
N SER A 23 5.96 2.52 -12.50
CA SER A 23 5.44 3.80 -12.99
C SER A 23 4.70 4.51 -11.86
N VAL A 24 5.14 5.71 -11.49
CA VAL A 24 4.47 6.58 -10.51
C VAL A 24 3.99 7.83 -11.22
N SER A 25 2.73 8.21 -10.99
CA SER A 25 2.15 9.42 -11.57
C SER A 25 1.38 10.22 -10.53
N GLN A 26 1.33 11.53 -10.69
CA GLN A 26 0.48 12.40 -9.90
C GLN A 26 -0.80 12.74 -10.67
N ALA A 27 -1.96 12.60 -10.04
CA ALA A 27 -3.24 13.01 -10.61
C ALA A 27 -3.50 14.49 -10.31
N ASN A 28 -3.57 15.30 -11.37
CA ASN A 28 -3.84 16.73 -11.27
C ASN A 28 -5.21 17.07 -11.86
N PRO A 29 -6.02 17.94 -11.22
CA PRO A 29 -7.28 18.37 -11.80
C PRO A 29 -7.06 19.10 -13.13
N ILE A 30 -7.95 18.88 -14.09
CA ILE A 30 -7.92 19.59 -15.37
C ILE A 30 -8.73 20.88 -15.24
N ALA A 31 -8.09 22.02 -15.48
CA ALA A 31 -8.74 23.33 -15.44
C ALA A 31 -9.93 23.36 -16.41
N GLY A 32 -11.09 23.80 -15.92
CA GLY A 32 -12.34 23.86 -16.70
C GLY A 32 -13.06 22.52 -16.89
N ARG A 33 -12.59 21.42 -16.29
CA ARG A 33 -13.26 20.10 -16.33
C ARG A 33 -13.39 19.49 -14.93
N PRO A 34 -14.43 19.88 -14.17
CA PRO A 34 -14.68 19.33 -12.85
C PRO A 34 -14.76 17.81 -12.88
N GLY A 35 -14.06 17.13 -11.97
CA GLY A 35 -14.02 15.67 -11.90
C GLY A 35 -12.99 14.98 -12.80
N GLU A 36 -12.52 15.64 -13.87
CA GLU A 36 -11.45 15.07 -14.72
C GLU A 36 -10.06 15.31 -14.13
N ARG A 37 -9.23 14.26 -14.16
CA ARG A 37 -7.84 14.30 -13.70
C ARG A 37 -6.88 13.95 -14.83
N ARG A 38 -5.76 14.67 -14.91
CA ARG A 38 -4.63 14.34 -15.77
C ARG A 38 -3.55 13.68 -14.92
N LEU A 39 -3.20 12.45 -15.25
CA LEU A 39 -2.01 11.79 -14.74
C LEU A 39 -0.76 12.41 -15.37
N ILE A 40 0.17 12.87 -14.53
CA ILE A 40 1.49 13.38 -14.91
C ILE A 40 2.54 12.44 -14.31
N PRO A 41 3.39 11.80 -15.13
CA PRO A 41 4.47 10.96 -14.61
C PRO A 41 5.36 11.72 -13.64
N CYS A 42 5.62 11.14 -12.48
CA CYS A 42 6.61 11.67 -11.56
C CYS A 42 8.01 11.45 -12.16
N PRO A 43 8.90 12.46 -12.15
CA PRO A 43 10.28 12.26 -12.55
C PRO A 43 10.93 11.16 -11.71
N GLU A 44 11.71 10.28 -12.33
CA GLU A 44 12.42 9.20 -11.63
C GLU A 44 13.41 9.72 -10.58
N ASN A 45 13.89 10.95 -10.76
CA ASN A 45 14.80 11.63 -9.86
C ASN A 45 14.08 12.47 -8.78
N SER A 46 12.78 12.25 -8.55
CA SER A 46 12.02 12.97 -7.53
C SER A 46 11.97 12.22 -6.20
N TRP A 47 11.81 12.97 -5.09
CA TRP A 47 11.55 12.39 -3.77
C TRP A 47 10.25 11.59 -3.73
N ALA A 48 9.21 12.03 -4.43
CA ALA A 48 7.92 11.34 -4.47
C ALA A 48 8.07 9.95 -5.08
N PHE A 49 8.73 9.85 -6.23
CA PHE A 49 9.05 8.58 -6.87
C PHE A 49 9.88 7.70 -5.94
N THR A 50 11.04 8.20 -5.50
CA THR A 50 12.01 7.47 -4.67
C THR A 50 11.40 6.92 -3.37
N ASN A 51 10.73 7.79 -2.61
CA ASN A 51 10.24 7.43 -1.29
C ASN A 51 9.09 6.41 -1.39
N LEU A 52 8.16 6.57 -2.34
CA LEU A 52 7.03 5.64 -2.48
C LEU A 52 7.46 4.28 -2.96
N VAL A 53 8.34 4.18 -3.97
CA VAL A 53 8.77 2.87 -4.47
C VAL A 53 9.58 2.10 -3.44
N SER A 54 10.33 2.80 -2.57
CA SER A 54 11.00 2.18 -1.41
C SER A 54 9.99 1.66 -0.38
N ALA A 55 8.97 2.46 -0.03
CA ALA A 55 7.93 2.04 0.90
C ALA A 55 7.11 0.85 0.37
N ILE A 56 6.78 0.87 -0.93
CA ILE A 56 6.11 -0.25 -1.61
C ILE A 56 6.99 -1.51 -1.57
N ASN A 57 8.30 -1.38 -1.78
CA ASN A 57 9.22 -2.50 -1.66
C ASN A 57 9.19 -3.11 -0.26
N ILE A 58 9.19 -2.29 0.80
CA ILE A 58 9.07 -2.76 2.19
C ILE A 58 7.73 -3.48 2.39
N GLY A 59 6.62 -2.92 1.90
CA GLY A 59 5.31 -3.56 1.98
C GLY A 59 5.26 -4.93 1.30
N LEU A 60 5.89 -5.06 0.14
CA LEU A 60 6.04 -6.34 -0.54
C LEU A 60 6.93 -7.31 0.24
N GLU A 61 8.03 -6.86 0.82
CA GLU A 61 8.89 -7.70 1.66
C GLU A 61 8.18 -8.21 2.92
N ILE A 62 7.30 -7.40 3.51
CA ILE A 62 6.40 -7.83 4.60
C ILE A 62 5.52 -9.00 4.12
N LEU A 63 4.87 -8.88 2.96
CA LEU A 63 4.03 -9.95 2.42
C LEU A 63 4.83 -11.19 1.97
N GLU A 64 6.06 -10.99 1.52
CA GLU A 64 7.02 -12.04 1.16
C GLU A 64 7.71 -12.66 2.40
N SER A 65 7.49 -12.16 3.60
CA SER A 65 7.98 -12.82 4.81
C SER A 65 7.19 -14.10 5.09
N PRO A 66 7.72 -15.08 5.86
CA PRO A 66 6.95 -16.26 6.23
C PRO A 66 5.61 -15.92 6.93
N PRO A 67 5.55 -14.97 7.89
CA PRO A 67 4.28 -14.51 8.46
C PRO A 67 3.34 -13.87 7.42
N GLY A 68 3.89 -13.08 6.48
CA GLY A 68 3.15 -12.45 5.38
C GLY A 68 2.48 -13.47 4.45
N ARG A 69 3.25 -14.44 3.93
CA ARG A 69 2.71 -15.55 3.13
C ARG A 69 1.69 -16.36 3.94
N GLY A 70 1.98 -16.61 5.21
CA GLY A 70 1.08 -17.32 6.11
C GLY A 70 -0.28 -16.64 6.28
N VAL A 71 -0.31 -15.31 6.42
CA VAL A 71 -1.58 -14.57 6.56
C VAL A 71 -2.35 -14.48 5.23
N LEU A 72 -1.66 -14.34 4.09
CA LEU A 72 -2.30 -14.42 2.77
C LEU A 72 -2.92 -15.80 2.52
N GLY A 73 -2.26 -16.88 2.93
CA GLY A 73 -2.79 -18.24 2.83
C GLY A 73 -4.05 -18.45 3.67
N ARG A 74 -4.08 -17.89 4.89
CA ARG A 74 -5.29 -17.91 5.73
C ARG A 74 -6.41 -17.06 5.12
N LEU A 75 -6.09 -15.89 4.57
CA LEU A 75 -7.08 -15.05 3.88
C LEU A 75 -7.71 -15.80 2.70
N ALA A 76 -6.90 -16.38 1.81
CA ALA A 76 -7.38 -17.16 0.67
C ALA A 76 -8.27 -18.34 1.13
N SER A 77 -7.84 -19.08 2.14
CA SER A 77 -8.62 -20.22 2.66
C SER A 77 -9.98 -19.78 3.19
N GLN A 78 -10.03 -18.68 3.95
CA GLN A 78 -11.27 -18.13 4.49
C GLN A 78 -12.21 -17.62 3.39
N LEU A 79 -11.65 -16.99 2.34
CA LEU A 79 -12.42 -16.52 1.19
C LEU A 79 -13.08 -17.69 0.46
N ILE A 80 -12.30 -18.72 0.11
CA ILE A 80 -12.78 -19.91 -0.60
C ILE A 80 -13.87 -20.64 0.19
N GLU A 81 -13.67 -20.81 1.50
CA GLU A 81 -14.66 -21.43 2.38
C GLU A 81 -15.96 -20.61 2.41
N THR A 82 -15.85 -19.29 2.61
CA THR A 82 -17.02 -18.41 2.72
C THR A 82 -17.81 -18.37 1.42
N TRP A 83 -17.12 -18.19 0.29
CA TRP A 83 -17.76 -18.17 -1.03
C TRP A 83 -18.36 -19.53 -1.43
N GLY A 84 -17.73 -20.64 -1.03
CA GLY A 84 -18.28 -21.98 -1.23
C GLY A 84 -19.60 -22.19 -0.49
N VAL A 85 -19.73 -21.66 0.72
CA VAL A 85 -21.00 -21.66 1.47
C VAL A 85 -22.06 -20.77 0.79
N GLU A 86 -21.65 -19.64 0.22
CA GLU A 86 -22.53 -18.71 -0.49
C GLU A 86 -22.91 -19.19 -1.91
N ASN A 87 -22.43 -20.36 -2.35
CA ASN A 87 -22.56 -20.89 -3.71
C ASN A 87 -22.06 -19.94 -4.81
N GLU A 88 -21.10 -19.07 -4.48
CA GLU A 88 -20.50 -18.16 -5.45
C GLU A 88 -19.51 -18.94 -6.34
N PRO A 89 -19.53 -18.77 -7.67
CA PRO A 89 -18.78 -19.60 -8.63
C PRO A 89 -17.29 -19.23 -8.72
N CYS A 90 -16.61 -19.01 -7.60
CA CYS A 90 -15.21 -18.55 -7.55
C CYS A 90 -14.22 -19.65 -7.15
N PHE A 91 -12.98 -19.51 -7.64
CA PHE A 91 -11.81 -20.34 -7.36
C PHE A 91 -12.05 -21.86 -7.50
N ARG A 92 -11.87 -22.37 -8.73
CA ARG A 92 -12.05 -23.80 -9.07
C ARG A 92 -10.92 -24.72 -8.60
N TYR A 93 -9.90 -24.17 -7.93
CA TYR A 93 -8.71 -24.89 -7.51
C TYR A 93 -8.83 -25.23 -6.01
N GLY A 94 -8.32 -26.39 -5.59
CA GLY A 94 -8.38 -26.79 -4.19
C GLY A 94 -7.42 -25.99 -3.30
N THR A 95 -7.71 -25.92 -2.00
CA THR A 95 -6.84 -25.35 -0.95
C THR A 95 -5.36 -25.77 -1.03
N PRO A 96 -5.00 -27.02 -1.42
CA PRO A 96 -3.60 -27.44 -1.53
C PRO A 96 -2.73 -26.62 -2.51
N GLN A 97 -3.34 -25.84 -3.42
CA GLN A 97 -2.62 -25.07 -4.44
C GLN A 97 -2.42 -23.59 -4.06
N ILE A 98 -2.95 -23.14 -2.92
CA ILE A 98 -2.94 -21.72 -2.52
C ILE A 98 -1.53 -21.14 -2.43
N GLN A 99 -0.55 -21.89 -1.91
CA GLN A 99 0.81 -21.38 -1.76
C GLN A 99 1.46 -21.06 -3.12
N GLY A 100 1.29 -21.94 -4.12
CA GLY A 100 1.78 -21.69 -5.48
C GLY A 100 1.14 -20.46 -6.13
N HIS A 101 -0.14 -20.20 -5.85
CA HIS A 101 -0.82 -18.99 -6.30
C HIS A 101 -0.34 -17.72 -5.57
N ILE A 102 -0.03 -17.79 -4.29
CA ILE A 102 0.58 -16.67 -3.54
C ILE A 102 1.93 -16.31 -4.16
N ASP A 103 2.78 -17.31 -4.44
CA ASP A 103 4.09 -17.07 -5.03
C ASP A 103 3.97 -16.51 -6.46
N THR A 104 3.02 -17.02 -7.24
CA THR A 104 2.72 -16.50 -8.58
C THR A 104 2.26 -15.04 -8.51
N PHE A 105 1.35 -14.72 -7.59
CA PHE A 105 0.83 -13.37 -7.38
C PHE A 105 1.94 -12.39 -6.98
N LEU A 106 2.70 -12.69 -5.92
CA LEU A 106 3.78 -11.83 -5.44
C LEU A 106 4.88 -11.67 -6.51
N SER A 107 5.24 -12.76 -7.22
CA SER A 107 6.21 -12.68 -8.31
C SER A 107 5.70 -11.84 -9.49
N ALA A 108 4.41 -11.89 -9.81
CA ALA A 108 3.84 -11.09 -10.88
C ALA A 108 3.87 -9.60 -10.53
N ILE A 109 3.60 -9.24 -9.26
CA ILE A 109 3.69 -7.84 -8.79
C ILE A 109 5.13 -7.32 -8.87
N ARG A 110 6.12 -8.15 -8.51
CA ARG A 110 7.53 -7.78 -8.65
C ARG A 110 7.94 -7.49 -10.09
N ARG A 111 7.42 -8.28 -11.05
CA ARG A 111 7.73 -8.20 -12.49
C ARG A 111 7.07 -7.03 -13.20
N ASP A 112 5.84 -6.69 -12.82
CA ASP A 112 5.07 -5.65 -13.48
C ASP A 112 4.18 -4.94 -12.45
N LEU A 113 4.82 -4.11 -11.62
CA LEU A 113 4.18 -3.46 -10.47
C LEU A 113 2.88 -2.76 -10.89
N PHE A 114 1.87 -2.78 -10.02
CA PHE A 114 0.63 -2.04 -10.20
C PHE A 114 0.85 -0.60 -10.67
N MET A 115 -0.15 -0.01 -11.31
CA MET A 115 -0.10 1.42 -11.57
C MET A 115 -0.15 2.16 -10.24
N ILE A 116 0.85 3.03 -10.00
CA ILE A 116 0.93 3.83 -8.79
C ILE A 116 0.52 5.26 -9.11
N THR A 117 -0.49 5.76 -8.39
CA THR A 117 -0.89 7.16 -8.50
C THR A 117 -0.77 7.90 -7.16
N ILE A 118 -0.51 9.20 -7.23
CA ILE A 118 -0.50 10.12 -6.10
C ILE A 118 -1.64 11.10 -6.34
N GLU A 119 -2.62 11.15 -5.44
CA GLU A 119 -3.81 11.96 -5.66
C GLU A 119 -4.44 12.47 -4.36
N ASP A 120 -5.35 13.43 -4.48
CA ASP A 120 -6.18 13.84 -3.34
C ASP A 120 -7.27 12.79 -3.11
N LEU A 121 -7.19 12.13 -1.95
CA LEU A 121 -8.12 11.11 -1.46
C LEU A 121 -9.23 11.71 -0.57
N GLY A 122 -9.39 13.03 -0.55
CA GLY A 122 -10.45 13.75 0.16
C GLY A 122 -10.14 14.04 1.62
N SER A 123 -9.47 13.11 2.32
CA SER A 123 -9.04 13.29 3.71
C SER A 123 -7.58 12.89 3.90
N PRO A 124 -6.77 13.65 4.68
CA PRO A 124 -5.42 13.24 5.03
C PRO A 124 -5.36 11.99 5.91
N SER A 125 -6.50 11.56 6.50
CA SER A 125 -6.62 10.31 7.25
C SER A 125 -6.66 9.09 6.35
N ILE A 126 -7.00 9.20 5.07
CA ILE A 126 -6.99 8.08 4.13
C ILE A 126 -5.60 8.02 3.50
N LEU A 127 -4.83 6.98 3.80
CA LEU A 127 -3.43 6.86 3.37
C LEU A 127 -3.28 6.40 1.92
N ALA A 128 -4.10 5.43 1.53
CA ALA A 128 -4.08 4.83 0.20
C ALA A 128 -5.47 4.27 -0.17
N GLY A 129 -5.60 3.84 -1.41
CA GLY A 129 -6.75 3.07 -1.89
C GLY A 129 -6.36 2.25 -3.11
N SER A 130 -6.97 1.07 -3.25
CA SER A 130 -6.77 0.18 -4.39
C SER A 130 -7.99 0.17 -5.30
N ASN A 131 -7.71 -0.16 -6.56
CA ASN A 131 -8.72 -0.43 -7.57
C ASN A 131 -8.38 -1.73 -8.30
N ARG A 132 -9.41 -2.54 -8.60
CA ARG A 132 -9.30 -3.90 -9.15
C ARG A 132 -9.97 -4.08 -10.51
N GLU A 133 -10.49 -3.01 -11.12
CA GLU A 133 -11.32 -3.08 -12.32
C GLU A 133 -10.74 -2.29 -13.51
N LEU A 134 -9.41 -2.24 -13.64
CA LEU A 134 -8.79 -1.53 -14.77
C LEU A 134 -9.03 -2.21 -16.13
N GLY A 135 -9.42 -3.50 -16.10
CA GLY A 135 -9.70 -4.32 -17.27
C GLY A 135 -8.43 -4.70 -18.04
N GLY A 136 -8.26 -5.97 -18.36
CA GLY A 136 -7.12 -6.43 -19.17
C GLY A 136 -6.55 -7.78 -18.75
N TRP A 137 -6.84 -8.23 -17.53
CA TRP A 137 -6.59 -9.60 -17.10
C TRP A 137 -7.85 -10.46 -17.30
N ASN A 138 -7.67 -11.71 -17.72
CA ASN A 138 -8.73 -12.66 -18.08
C ASN A 138 -9.06 -13.65 -16.94
N GLY A 139 -8.65 -13.35 -15.71
CA GLY A 139 -8.79 -14.19 -14.52
C GLY A 139 -7.97 -15.49 -14.53
N ASP A 140 -7.01 -15.67 -15.44
CA ASP A 140 -6.06 -16.78 -15.35
C ASP A 140 -4.99 -16.52 -14.29
N LEU A 141 -5.07 -17.29 -13.19
CA LEU A 141 -4.19 -17.16 -12.03
C LEU A 141 -2.72 -17.38 -12.36
N ALA A 142 -2.41 -18.24 -13.34
CA ALA A 142 -1.05 -18.57 -13.72
C ALA A 142 -0.39 -17.48 -14.59
N SER A 143 -1.20 -16.62 -15.23
CA SER A 143 -0.74 -15.55 -16.12
C SER A 143 -1.23 -14.17 -15.63
N TYR A 144 -1.10 -13.93 -14.32
CA TYR A 144 -1.54 -12.68 -13.71
C TYR A 144 -0.82 -11.45 -14.28
N LEU A 145 -1.59 -10.44 -14.69
CA LEU A 145 -1.08 -9.17 -15.22
C LEU A 145 -1.38 -8.04 -14.23
N ALA A 146 -0.52 -7.89 -13.22
CA ALA A 146 -0.73 -6.99 -12.09
C ALA A 146 -1.04 -5.54 -12.51
N LYS A 147 -0.17 -4.89 -13.31
CA LYS A 147 -0.38 -3.49 -13.78
C LYS A 147 -1.67 -3.28 -14.58
N SER A 148 -2.11 -4.28 -15.32
CA SER A 148 -3.32 -4.20 -16.15
C SER A 148 -4.60 -4.50 -15.38
N HIS A 149 -4.48 -5.16 -14.22
CA HIS A 149 -5.63 -5.51 -13.38
C HIS A 149 -5.90 -4.44 -12.32
N ALA A 150 -4.86 -3.93 -11.68
CA ALA A 150 -5.01 -3.11 -10.48
C ALA A 150 -4.11 -1.87 -10.41
N ALA A 151 -4.56 -0.90 -9.62
CA ALA A 151 -3.83 0.31 -9.26
C ALA A 151 -3.85 0.50 -7.74
N ILE A 152 -2.83 1.20 -7.25
CA ILE A 152 -2.81 1.74 -5.88
C ILE A 152 -2.60 3.26 -5.97
N SER A 153 -3.48 3.99 -5.31
CA SER A 153 -3.41 5.43 -5.14
C SER A 153 -2.96 5.78 -3.74
N TYR A 154 -2.06 6.75 -3.62
CA TYR A 154 -1.54 7.25 -2.34
C TYR A 154 -1.94 8.71 -2.12
N ASN A 155 -2.16 9.06 -0.85
CA ASN A 155 -2.56 10.40 -0.47
C ASN A 155 -1.47 11.44 -0.75
N ILE A 156 -1.76 12.39 -1.64
CA ILE A 156 -0.80 13.42 -2.06
C ILE A 156 -0.25 14.24 -0.90
N ARG A 157 -1.07 14.57 0.11
CA ARG A 157 -0.64 15.40 1.25
C ARG A 157 0.38 14.66 2.10
N ARG A 158 0.13 13.36 2.35
CA ARG A 158 1.05 12.51 3.12
C ARG A 158 2.33 12.18 2.37
N VAL A 159 2.25 12.00 1.06
CA VAL A 159 3.44 11.84 0.22
C VAL A 159 4.29 13.12 0.24
N GLN A 160 3.65 14.29 0.17
CA GLN A 160 4.33 15.58 0.29
C GLN A 160 5.05 15.72 1.64
N ASP A 161 4.40 15.37 2.75
CA ASP A 161 4.99 15.41 4.10
C ASP A 161 6.25 14.53 4.20
N MET A 162 6.20 13.32 3.64
CA MET A 162 7.35 12.42 3.56
C MET A 162 8.48 13.01 2.70
N CYS A 163 8.15 13.59 1.55
CA CYS A 163 9.12 14.28 0.69
C CYS A 163 9.78 15.46 1.38
N ASN A 164 9.03 16.24 2.16
CA ASN A 164 9.55 17.36 2.94
C ASN A 164 10.56 16.89 3.99
N ALA A 165 10.31 15.76 4.66
CA ALA A 165 11.26 15.15 5.59
C ALA A 165 12.57 14.75 4.87
N SER A 166 12.48 14.06 3.73
CA SER A 166 13.68 13.68 2.95
C SER A 166 14.47 14.90 2.46
N ALA A 167 13.78 15.91 1.92
CA ALA A 167 14.41 17.13 1.43
C ALA A 167 15.04 17.96 2.57
N ALA A 168 14.48 17.93 3.79
CA ALA A 168 15.09 18.57 4.93
C ALA A 168 16.40 17.89 5.34
N ILE A 169 16.45 16.55 5.34
CA ILE A 169 17.68 15.78 5.61
C ILE A 169 18.76 16.15 4.60
N ASP A 170 18.43 16.10 3.31
CA ASP A 170 19.37 16.40 2.21
C ASP A 170 19.91 17.84 2.30
N ARG A 171 19.05 18.84 2.56
CA ARG A 171 19.49 20.23 2.75
C ARG A 171 20.44 20.40 3.93
N ILE A 172 20.18 19.73 5.05
CA ILE A 172 21.06 19.81 6.24
C ILE A 172 22.42 19.17 5.94
N ASP A 173 22.42 18.02 5.25
CA ASP A 173 23.64 17.30 4.88
C ASP A 173 24.50 18.10 3.89
N GLN A 174 23.88 18.72 2.87
CA GLN A 174 24.56 19.56 1.90
C GLN A 174 25.15 20.84 2.52
N ALA A 175 24.43 21.45 3.46
CA ALA A 175 24.92 22.65 4.15
C ALA A 175 26.13 22.39 5.06
N ARG A 176 26.47 21.11 5.33
CA ARG A 176 27.50 20.69 6.30
C ARG A 176 27.32 21.40 7.66
N ASN A 177 26.08 21.74 8.00
CA ASN A 177 25.76 22.50 9.20
C ASN A 177 25.84 21.57 10.42
N SER A 178 26.87 21.78 11.23
CA SER A 178 27.16 20.95 12.40
C SER A 178 26.63 21.53 13.70
N SER A 179 25.80 22.58 13.67
CA SER A 179 25.18 23.16 14.87
C SER A 179 24.31 22.14 15.61
N SER A 180 24.17 22.31 16.94
CA SER A 180 23.32 21.42 17.76
C SER A 180 21.87 21.40 17.28
N ALA A 181 21.32 22.56 16.91
CA ALA A 181 19.98 22.68 16.33
C ALA A 181 19.84 21.89 15.02
N ALA A 182 20.80 22.00 14.09
CA ALA A 182 20.78 21.25 12.84
C ALA A 182 20.86 19.73 13.07
N ARG A 183 21.66 19.27 14.04
CA ARG A 183 21.73 17.85 14.41
C ARG A 183 20.41 17.35 15.00
N ALA A 184 19.77 18.14 15.85
CA ALA A 184 18.49 17.78 16.46
C ALA A 184 17.38 17.68 15.39
N GLU A 185 17.31 18.67 14.49
CA GLU A 185 16.36 18.68 13.38
C GLU A 185 16.60 17.52 12.41
N ARG A 186 17.87 17.25 12.06
CA ARG A 186 18.22 16.10 11.22
C ARG A 186 17.76 14.78 11.84
N LYS A 187 18.01 14.58 13.14
CA LYS A 187 17.57 13.37 13.85
C LYS A 187 16.05 13.24 13.83
N LYS A 188 15.33 14.35 14.05
CA LYS A 188 13.87 14.41 13.97
C LYS A 188 13.37 14.01 12.58
N MET A 189 13.94 14.60 11.52
CA MET A 189 13.52 14.33 10.15
C MET A 189 13.86 12.91 9.69
N ILE A 190 14.98 12.33 10.12
CA ILE A 190 15.30 10.91 9.87
C ILE A 190 14.25 9.99 10.48
N LEU A 191 13.90 10.21 11.75
CA LEU A 191 12.89 9.39 12.42
C LEU A 191 11.53 9.53 11.72
N ARG A 192 11.15 10.76 11.36
CA ARG A 192 9.92 11.04 10.62
C ARG A 192 9.91 10.35 9.26
N HIS A 193 11.00 10.43 8.49
CA HIS A 193 11.14 9.75 7.21
C HIS A 193 10.93 8.23 7.37
N LYS A 194 11.60 7.60 8.33
CA LYS A 194 11.46 6.15 8.60
C LYS A 194 10.04 5.76 9.01
N HIS A 195 9.38 6.57 9.82
CA HIS A 195 7.98 6.35 10.19
C HIS A 195 7.04 6.50 8.98
N PHE A 196 7.29 7.44 8.07
CA PHE A 196 6.52 7.55 6.83
C PHE A 196 6.75 6.35 5.89
N GLN A 197 8.00 5.86 5.80
CA GLN A 197 8.31 4.62 5.07
C GLN A 197 7.48 3.45 5.61
N PHE A 198 7.39 3.30 6.95
CA PHE A 198 6.54 2.30 7.58
C PHE A 198 5.05 2.50 7.31
N MET A 199 4.56 3.73 7.44
CA MET A 199 3.16 4.09 7.19
C MET A 199 2.73 3.67 5.78
N PHE A 200 3.50 4.03 4.75
CA PHE A 200 3.18 3.69 3.38
C PHE A 200 3.44 2.20 3.05
N ALA A 201 4.41 1.56 3.70
CA ALA A 201 4.59 0.11 3.60
C ALA A 201 3.38 -0.65 4.15
N ALA A 202 2.87 -0.25 5.32
CA ALA A 202 1.67 -0.82 5.91
C ALA A 202 0.41 -0.57 5.05
N ALA A 203 0.25 0.65 4.51
CA ALA A 203 -0.81 0.94 3.55
C ALA A 203 -0.68 0.09 2.27
N THR A 204 0.55 -0.15 1.78
CA THR A 204 0.79 -1.05 0.64
C THR A 204 0.33 -2.47 0.96
N VAL A 205 0.72 -3.01 2.13
CA VAL A 205 0.28 -4.33 2.60
C VAL A 205 -1.24 -4.41 2.60
N HIS A 206 -1.91 -3.41 3.18
CA HIS A 206 -3.37 -3.32 3.23
C HIS A 206 -3.99 -3.38 1.84
N GLU A 207 -3.55 -2.50 0.93
CA GLU A 207 -4.15 -2.39 -0.41
C GLU A 207 -3.87 -3.61 -1.28
N ILE A 208 -2.70 -4.24 -1.13
CA ILE A 208 -2.41 -5.50 -1.83
C ILE A 208 -3.35 -6.62 -1.36
N CYS A 209 -3.82 -6.61 -0.11
CA CYS A 209 -4.78 -7.63 0.36
C CYS A 209 -6.12 -7.51 -0.35
N HIS A 210 -6.59 -6.29 -0.65
CA HIS A 210 -7.77 -6.09 -1.48
C HIS A 210 -7.52 -6.63 -2.89
N ILE A 211 -6.38 -6.28 -3.51
CA ILE A 211 -6.03 -6.75 -4.84
C ILE A 211 -5.89 -8.29 -4.88
N PHE A 212 -5.36 -8.90 -3.82
CA PHE A 212 -5.23 -10.34 -3.69
C PHE A 212 -6.59 -11.04 -3.62
N VAL A 213 -7.59 -10.45 -2.95
CA VAL A 213 -8.97 -10.93 -3.01
C VAL A 213 -9.41 -11.03 -4.48
N GLY A 214 -9.23 -9.94 -5.24
CA GLY A 214 -9.60 -9.90 -6.67
C GLY A 214 -8.85 -10.89 -7.56
N TYR A 215 -7.59 -11.14 -7.23
CA TYR A 215 -6.81 -12.20 -7.86
C TYR A 215 -7.43 -13.57 -7.59
N ILE A 216 -7.68 -13.94 -6.33
CA ILE A 216 -8.22 -15.26 -5.98
C ILE A 216 -9.66 -15.45 -6.47
N SER A 217 -10.50 -14.41 -6.47
CA SER A 217 -11.85 -14.47 -7.05
C SER A 217 -11.85 -14.53 -8.58
N GLN A 218 -10.70 -14.34 -9.24
CA GLN A 218 -10.58 -14.34 -10.69
C GLN A 218 -11.46 -13.25 -11.36
N ASP A 219 -11.49 -12.03 -10.79
CA ASP A 219 -12.36 -10.91 -11.19
C ASP A 219 -12.44 -10.70 -12.72
N GLY A 220 -11.32 -10.91 -13.42
CA GLY A 220 -11.24 -10.81 -14.88
C GLY A 220 -12.08 -11.81 -15.70
N ARG A 221 -12.62 -12.88 -15.10
CA ARG A 221 -13.50 -13.86 -15.78
C ARG A 221 -14.98 -13.56 -15.61
N HIS A 222 -15.36 -12.91 -14.52
CA HIS A 222 -16.75 -12.83 -14.10
C HIS A 222 -17.39 -11.44 -14.27
N GLY A 223 -16.67 -10.48 -14.86
CA GLY A 223 -17.23 -9.18 -15.25
C GLY A 223 -17.62 -8.27 -14.08
N GLY A 224 -17.15 -8.61 -12.88
CA GLY A 224 -17.40 -7.93 -11.61
C GLY A 224 -16.87 -8.84 -10.52
N GLY A 225 -15.88 -8.36 -9.77
CA GLY A 225 -15.20 -9.19 -8.79
C GLY A 225 -16.06 -9.55 -7.59
N PHE A 226 -15.80 -10.71 -6.98
CA PHE A 226 -16.38 -10.98 -5.67
C PHE A 226 -15.72 -10.04 -4.65
N GLY A 227 -16.57 -9.28 -3.95
CA GLY A 227 -16.13 -8.44 -2.85
C GLY A 227 -15.56 -9.28 -1.70
N THR A 228 -14.81 -8.64 -0.81
CA THR A 228 -14.47 -9.28 0.46
C THR A 228 -15.76 -9.59 1.23
N PRO A 229 -15.99 -10.84 1.67
CA PRO A 229 -17.16 -11.18 2.47
C PRO A 229 -17.21 -10.40 3.79
N PRO A 230 -18.40 -10.03 4.31
CA PRO A 230 -18.55 -9.23 5.53
C PRO A 230 -17.97 -9.87 6.80
N SER A 231 -17.75 -11.20 6.83
CA SER A 231 -17.06 -11.90 7.92
C SER A 231 -15.54 -11.63 7.95
N ILE A 232 -14.97 -11.18 6.83
CA ILE A 232 -13.54 -10.90 6.68
C ILE A 232 -13.34 -9.40 6.90
N THR A 233 -13.31 -8.99 8.17
CA THR A 233 -13.08 -7.62 8.60
C THR A 233 -12.48 -7.59 10.02
N HIS A 234 -12.18 -6.40 10.54
CA HIS A 234 -11.85 -6.13 11.95
C HIS A 234 -12.71 -4.97 12.45
N LEU A 235 -13.10 -4.97 13.74
CA LEU A 235 -13.88 -3.90 14.39
C LEU A 235 -15.12 -3.39 13.61
N ASN A 236 -15.71 -4.24 12.76
CA ASN A 236 -16.85 -3.90 11.90
C ASN A 236 -16.61 -2.75 10.90
N TYR A 237 -15.36 -2.44 10.55
CA TYR A 237 -15.04 -1.40 9.55
C TYR A 237 -15.77 -1.62 8.22
N GLY A 238 -15.96 -2.87 7.79
CA GLY A 238 -16.74 -3.20 6.59
C GLY A 238 -18.25 -2.96 6.71
N ARG A 239 -18.82 -3.05 7.92
CA ARG A 239 -20.28 -2.99 8.12
C ARG A 239 -20.90 -1.59 8.02
N GLN A 240 -20.12 -0.54 8.28
CA GLN A 240 -20.67 0.82 8.37
C GLN A 240 -20.59 1.64 7.07
N GLN A 241 -19.74 1.27 6.09
CA GLN A 241 -19.43 2.20 5.00
C GLN A 241 -19.60 1.66 3.57
N ARG A 242 -19.60 0.34 3.33
CA ARG A 242 -19.60 -0.19 1.98
C ARG A 242 -20.77 -1.11 1.74
N ARG A 243 -21.87 -0.50 1.31
CA ARG A 243 -22.85 -1.20 0.47
C ARG A 243 -22.27 -1.21 -0.94
N ASP A 244 -22.10 -2.38 -1.53
CA ASP A 244 -21.81 -2.46 -2.97
C ASP A 244 -22.97 -1.87 -3.78
N ALA A 245 -22.82 -1.78 -5.10
CA ALA A 245 -23.89 -1.29 -5.99
C ALA A 245 -25.21 -2.08 -5.87
N GLY A 246 -25.19 -3.28 -5.26
CA GLY A 246 -26.34 -4.13 -4.95
C GLY A 246 -26.83 -4.05 -3.49
N GLY A 247 -26.27 -3.18 -2.65
CA GLY A 247 -26.68 -3.00 -1.26
C GLY A 247 -26.06 -4.01 -0.26
N ARG A 248 -25.16 -4.89 -0.68
CA ARG A 248 -24.52 -5.90 0.18
C ARG A 248 -23.41 -5.29 1.01
N ILE A 249 -23.32 -5.71 2.28
CA ILE A 249 -22.28 -5.27 3.19
C ILE A 249 -20.95 -5.93 2.79
N GLN A 250 -19.94 -5.12 2.47
CA GLN A 250 -18.60 -5.61 2.14
C GLN A 250 -17.73 -5.75 3.40
N GLY A 251 -16.87 -6.76 3.44
CA GLY A 251 -15.77 -6.86 4.40
C GLY A 251 -14.60 -5.93 4.05
N GLU A 252 -13.54 -5.99 4.84
CA GLU A 252 -12.32 -5.18 4.67
C GLU A 252 -11.09 -6.08 4.85
N SER A 253 -10.59 -6.68 3.76
CA SER A 253 -9.55 -7.71 3.82
C SER A 253 -8.22 -7.15 4.33
N GLY A 254 -7.88 -5.91 3.98
CA GLY A 254 -6.71 -5.23 4.51
C GLY A 254 -6.74 -5.12 6.05
N ARG A 255 -7.88 -4.73 6.63
CA ARG A 255 -8.04 -4.68 8.11
C ARG A 255 -8.00 -6.06 8.75
N TRP A 256 -8.56 -7.07 8.08
CA TRP A 256 -8.49 -8.45 8.55
C TRP A 256 -7.05 -8.96 8.60
N VAL A 257 -6.23 -8.61 7.59
CA VAL A 257 -4.80 -8.96 7.54
C VAL A 257 -4.03 -8.18 8.58
N GLU A 258 -4.26 -6.87 8.74
CA GLU A 258 -3.63 -6.08 9.79
C GLU A 258 -3.82 -6.68 11.18
N ASN A 259 -5.07 -7.05 11.51
CA ASN A 259 -5.36 -7.67 12.80
C ASN A 259 -4.54 -8.94 13.06
N ARG A 260 -4.38 -9.78 12.03
CA ARG A 260 -3.66 -11.06 12.15
C ARG A 260 -2.15 -10.94 12.02
N LEU A 261 -1.67 -9.89 11.36
CA LEU A 261 -0.26 -9.70 11.09
C LEU A 261 0.34 -8.75 12.13
N PHE A 262 -0.22 -7.54 12.28
CA PHE A 262 0.29 -6.54 13.21
C PHE A 262 -0.26 -6.66 14.63
N GLY A 263 -1.35 -7.42 14.85
CA GLY A 263 -1.98 -7.61 16.16
C GLY A 263 -3.20 -6.71 16.42
N GLY A 264 -3.65 -5.98 15.40
CA GLY A 264 -4.85 -5.14 15.40
C GLY A 264 -4.76 -4.16 14.22
N THR A 265 -5.65 -3.16 14.17
CA THR A 265 -5.66 -2.20 13.07
C THR A 265 -4.79 -1.00 13.33
N LEU A 266 -4.06 -0.55 12.30
CA LEU A 266 -3.10 0.53 12.44
C LEU A 266 -3.78 1.89 12.33
N GLU A 267 -3.49 2.76 13.30
CA GLU A 267 -3.96 4.15 13.36
C GLU A 267 -2.82 5.09 13.72
N PHE A 268 -2.72 6.22 13.02
CA PHE A 268 -1.74 7.25 13.25
C PHE A 268 -2.44 8.45 13.88
N TYR A 269 -2.24 8.64 15.18
CA TYR A 269 -2.85 9.75 15.92
C TYR A 269 -1.95 10.99 15.95
N GLN A 270 -2.57 12.16 15.90
CA GLN A 270 -1.86 13.44 15.97
C GLN A 270 -1.10 13.56 17.30
N ASN A 271 0.17 13.98 17.21
CA ASN A 271 0.96 14.47 18.33
C ASN A 271 0.84 16.00 18.40
N ASN A 272 0.19 16.50 19.44
CA ASN A 272 0.01 17.95 19.65
C ASN A 272 1.33 18.70 19.93
N ASN A 273 2.40 17.95 20.24
CA ASN A 273 3.73 18.52 20.47
C ASN A 273 4.63 18.46 19.23
N ASP A 274 4.10 18.07 18.07
CA ASP A 274 4.84 18.07 16.81
C ASP A 274 4.20 19.02 15.77
N ASP A 275 4.95 19.32 14.71
CA ASP A 275 4.51 20.25 13.66
C ASP A 275 3.43 19.67 12.72
N ALA A 276 2.93 20.49 11.79
CA ALA A 276 1.85 20.13 10.88
C ALA A 276 2.22 19.01 9.88
N GLY A 277 3.50 18.84 9.55
CA GLY A 277 4.00 17.83 8.62
C GLY A 277 4.37 16.51 9.31
N GLN A 278 3.86 16.27 10.52
CA GLN A 278 4.11 15.06 11.28
C GLN A 278 3.47 13.82 10.65
N VAL A 279 4.08 12.67 10.96
CA VAL A 279 3.57 11.33 10.61
C VAL A 279 2.51 10.83 11.60
N GLY A 280 2.45 11.41 12.80
CA GLY A 280 1.62 10.93 13.90
C GLY A 280 2.27 9.81 14.72
N ILE A 281 1.61 9.46 15.83
CA ILE A 281 1.99 8.39 16.73
C ILE A 281 1.21 7.14 16.32
N LEU A 282 1.93 6.11 15.89
CA LEU A 282 1.34 4.83 15.52
C LEU A 282 0.78 4.10 16.74
N HIS A 283 -0.46 3.65 16.61
CA HIS A 283 -1.16 2.79 17.54
C HIS A 283 -1.74 1.57 16.82
N ILE A 284 -1.91 0.50 17.57
CA ILE A 284 -2.73 -0.64 17.22
C ILE A 284 -4.06 -0.54 17.95
N LEU A 285 -5.17 -0.57 17.22
CA LEU A 285 -6.49 -0.78 17.77
C LEU A 285 -6.78 -2.28 17.88
N ASP A 286 -6.94 -2.75 19.10
CA ASP A 286 -7.29 -4.14 19.39
C ASP A 286 -8.77 -4.44 19.09
N ALA A 287 -9.22 -5.67 19.35
CA ALA A 287 -10.60 -6.09 19.12
C ALA A 287 -11.65 -5.36 19.99
N HIS A 288 -11.22 -4.60 21.02
CA HIS A 288 -12.08 -3.84 21.92
C HIS A 288 -12.00 -2.33 21.66
N ASP A 289 -11.42 -1.90 20.53
CA ASP A 289 -11.24 -0.50 20.18
C ASP A 289 -10.36 0.28 21.19
N VAL A 290 -9.43 -0.43 21.85
CA VAL A 290 -8.39 0.16 22.69
C VAL A 290 -7.12 0.34 21.86
N ALA A 291 -6.59 1.57 21.85
CA ALA A 291 -5.40 1.92 21.09
C ALA A 291 -4.14 1.75 21.94
N HIS A 292 -3.23 0.89 21.51
CA HIS A 292 -1.95 0.63 22.15
C HIS A 292 -0.82 1.23 21.32
N ARG A 293 0.03 2.06 21.93
CA ARG A 293 1.09 2.77 21.23
C ARG A 293 2.16 1.77 20.78
N VAL A 294 2.52 1.78 19.50
CA VAL A 294 3.61 0.95 18.97
C VAL A 294 4.95 1.56 19.35
N THR A 295 5.92 0.71 19.73
CA THR A 295 7.27 1.19 20.08
C THR A 295 7.98 1.74 18.84
N SER A 296 8.79 2.79 19.00
CA SER A 296 9.62 3.26 17.88
C SER A 296 10.57 2.16 17.39
N GLN A 297 11.07 1.31 18.28
CA GLN A 297 11.95 0.21 17.91
C GLN A 297 11.24 -0.81 17.02
N ALA A 298 9.98 -1.16 17.31
CA ALA A 298 9.19 -2.04 16.45
C ALA A 298 9.06 -1.47 15.04
N ILE A 299 8.88 -0.16 14.88
CA ILE A 299 8.86 0.48 13.55
C ILE A 299 10.23 0.37 12.88
N LEU A 300 11.32 0.69 13.59
CA LEU A 300 12.68 0.67 13.02
C LEU A 300 13.11 -0.72 12.55
N ASN A 301 12.72 -1.78 13.25
CA ASN A 301 13.00 -3.17 12.87
C ASN A 301 12.49 -3.52 11.46
N PHE A 302 11.43 -2.85 10.98
CA PHE A 302 10.86 -3.08 9.65
C PHE A 302 11.54 -2.27 8.55
N ILE A 303 12.33 -1.26 8.91
CA ILE A 303 12.78 -0.21 8.00
C ILE A 303 14.28 -0.30 7.74
N GLU A 304 15.07 -0.63 8.77
CA GLU A 304 16.53 -0.69 8.71
C GLU A 304 17.05 -1.96 8.01
N GLY A 305 18.30 -1.94 7.53
CA GLY A 305 18.83 -2.78 6.44
C GLY A 305 18.78 -4.29 6.66
N ASP A 306 18.88 -4.75 7.91
CA ASP A 306 18.66 -6.14 8.30
C ASP A 306 17.23 -6.31 8.82
N ARG A 307 16.23 -5.99 7.97
CA ARG A 307 14.81 -5.94 8.36
C ARG A 307 14.40 -7.20 9.12
N GLN A 308 13.94 -7.01 10.34
CA GLN A 308 13.37 -8.05 11.18
C GLN A 308 11.87 -7.85 11.25
N PHE A 309 11.15 -8.60 10.42
CA PHE A 309 9.69 -8.60 10.43
C PHE A 309 9.15 -9.38 11.63
N VAL A 310 9.11 -8.72 12.79
CA VAL A 310 8.61 -9.27 14.04
C VAL A 310 7.12 -8.96 14.18
N PHE A 311 6.30 -9.99 14.36
CA PHE A 311 4.86 -9.91 14.46
C PHE A 311 4.34 -10.65 15.71
N PRO A 312 3.28 -10.15 16.38
CA PRO A 312 2.65 -8.83 16.17
C PRO A 312 3.60 -7.68 16.55
N LEU A 313 3.22 -6.43 16.25
CA LEU A 313 4.08 -5.30 16.61
C LEU A 313 4.12 -5.13 18.13
N GLU A 314 5.29 -4.84 18.66
CA GLU A 314 5.46 -4.53 20.08
C GLU A 314 4.76 -3.21 20.43
N THR A 315 4.02 -3.21 21.53
CA THR A 315 3.29 -2.04 22.03
C THR A 315 3.74 -1.66 23.43
N THR A 316 3.41 -0.43 23.85
CA THR A 316 3.76 0.12 25.17
C THR A 316 2.57 0.85 25.80
N GLY A 317 2.58 0.89 27.15
CA GLY A 317 1.56 1.56 27.94
C GLY A 317 0.32 0.70 28.19
N THR A 318 -0.68 1.27 28.86
CA THR A 318 -1.93 0.58 29.25
C THR A 318 -3.02 0.60 28.17
N GLY A 319 -2.75 1.26 27.04
CA GLY A 319 -3.74 1.56 26.01
C GLY A 319 -4.66 2.72 26.36
N ILE A 320 -5.27 3.32 25.33
CA ILE A 320 -6.26 4.41 25.44
C ILE A 320 -7.57 3.99 24.76
N THR A 321 -8.67 4.04 25.50
CA THR A 321 -10.01 3.68 25.00
C THR A 321 -10.57 4.73 24.04
N ARG A 322 -11.56 4.37 23.22
CA ARG A 322 -12.27 5.32 22.34
C ARG A 322 -12.79 6.54 23.09
N ARG A 323 -13.34 6.35 24.29
CA ARG A 323 -13.84 7.44 25.13
C ARG A 323 -12.72 8.38 25.56
N GLN A 324 -11.59 7.84 26.02
CA GLN A 324 -10.42 8.65 26.40
C GLN A 324 -9.87 9.42 25.21
N ARG A 325 -9.73 8.78 24.04
CA ARG A 325 -9.31 9.46 22.79
C ARG A 325 -10.22 10.64 22.45
N GLY A 326 -11.54 10.46 22.61
CA GLY A 326 -12.52 11.54 22.41
C GLY A 326 -12.40 12.66 23.45
N GLN A 327 -12.19 12.33 24.73
CA GLN A 327 -12.03 13.31 25.81
C GLN A 327 -10.73 14.11 25.69
N GLU A 328 -9.64 13.46 25.25
CA GLU A 328 -8.33 14.07 25.04
C GLU A 328 -8.22 14.79 23.68
N GLY A 329 -9.28 14.72 22.85
CA GLY A 329 -9.29 15.33 21.52
C GLY A 329 -8.27 14.74 20.56
N ILE A 330 -7.87 13.48 20.74
CA ILE A 330 -6.90 12.79 19.89
C ILE A 330 -7.53 12.55 18.51
N ARG A 331 -6.90 13.10 17.47
CA ARG A 331 -7.38 13.01 16.09
C ARG A 331 -6.58 11.97 15.30
N SER A 332 -7.26 11.07 14.57
CA SER A 332 -6.58 10.23 13.58
C SER A 332 -6.19 11.10 12.39
N ILE A 333 -4.93 11.01 12.01
CA ILE A 333 -4.34 11.73 10.88
C ILE A 333 -3.82 10.79 9.81
N GLY A 334 -3.98 9.49 10.01
CA GLY A 334 -3.63 8.45 9.06
C GLY A 334 -4.26 7.15 9.52
N SER A 335 -4.95 6.49 8.62
CA SER A 335 -5.65 5.26 8.82
C SER A 335 -5.51 4.49 7.53
N THR A 336 -5.21 3.20 7.62
CA THR A 336 -5.25 2.29 6.47
C THR A 336 -6.69 1.90 6.14
N GLU A 337 -7.65 2.81 6.32
CA GLU A 337 -9.02 2.62 5.83
C GLU A 337 -9.04 2.85 4.32
N ALA A 338 -9.61 1.91 3.57
CA ALA A 338 -9.73 2.05 2.14
C ALA A 338 -10.76 3.16 1.79
N ALA A 339 -10.38 4.09 0.92
CA ALA A 339 -11.24 5.20 0.51
C ALA A 339 -12.57 4.72 -0.15
N PRO A 340 -13.74 5.26 0.22
CA PRO A 340 -14.99 4.95 -0.48
C PRO A 340 -15.01 5.67 -1.84
N TYR A 341 -14.90 4.91 -2.93
CA TYR A 341 -15.02 5.32 -4.33
C TYR A 341 -13.99 6.35 -4.85
N GLN A 342 -13.29 6.00 -5.93
CA GLN A 342 -12.40 6.90 -6.68
C GLN A 342 -12.97 7.19 -8.08
N ALA A 343 -12.62 8.35 -8.65
CA ALA A 343 -13.21 8.88 -9.88
C ALA A 343 -12.91 8.06 -11.16
N ASP A 344 -13.77 8.26 -12.17
CA ASP A 344 -14.01 7.48 -13.39
C ASP A 344 -12.83 6.74 -14.08
N TYR A 345 -13.05 5.44 -14.27
CA TYR A 345 -12.08 4.39 -14.58
C TYR A 345 -11.71 4.21 -16.05
N LEU A 346 -12.54 4.72 -16.99
CA LEU A 346 -12.29 4.63 -18.43
C LEU A 346 -11.08 5.47 -18.89
N PHE A 347 -10.67 6.47 -18.10
CA PHE A 347 -9.57 7.37 -18.43
C PHE A 347 -8.17 6.80 -18.16
N MET A 348 -8.04 5.82 -17.25
CA MET A 348 -6.74 5.27 -16.88
C MET A 348 -6.21 4.27 -17.92
N ARG A 349 -7.09 3.49 -18.55
CA ARG A 349 -6.73 2.42 -19.49
C ARG A 349 -6.11 2.94 -20.80
N SER A 350 -6.60 4.06 -21.32
CA SER A 350 -6.09 4.66 -22.59
C SER A 350 -4.72 5.35 -22.45
N ARG A 351 -4.20 5.52 -21.23
CA ARG A 351 -2.93 6.22 -20.97
C ARG A 351 -1.77 5.30 -20.54
N LEU A 352 -2.05 4.02 -20.30
CA LEU A 352 -1.02 3.00 -19.98
C LEU A 352 0.06 2.91 -21.07
N GLU A 353 -0.28 3.16 -22.34
CA GLU A 353 0.65 3.01 -23.48
C GLU A 353 1.73 4.11 -23.57
N ARG A 354 1.76 5.11 -22.67
CA ARG A 354 2.68 6.25 -22.77
C ARG A 354 3.46 6.60 -21.49
N MET A 355 3.32 5.83 -20.42
CA MET A 355 4.06 6.12 -19.19
C MET A 355 5.48 5.56 -19.25
N PRO A 356 6.50 6.32 -18.80
CA PRO A 356 7.83 5.76 -18.65
C PRO A 356 7.81 4.67 -17.58
N LEU A 357 8.41 3.53 -17.90
CA LEU A 357 8.55 2.39 -17.02
C LEU A 357 10.01 2.30 -16.55
N TYR A 358 10.22 1.89 -15.32
CA TYR A 358 11.55 1.78 -14.73
C TYR A 358 11.75 0.46 -13.99
N ASN A 359 12.96 -0.07 -14.05
CA ASN A 359 13.42 -1.17 -13.22
C ASN A 359 14.36 -0.63 -12.14
N ILE A 360 14.21 -1.11 -10.91
CA ILE A 360 14.94 -0.64 -9.74
C ILE A 360 15.43 -1.85 -8.96
N SER A 361 16.72 -1.91 -8.64
CA SER A 361 17.27 -3.02 -7.86
C SER A 361 16.84 -2.97 -6.39
N ARG A 362 16.73 -4.14 -5.76
CA ARG A 362 16.45 -4.28 -4.33
C ARG A 362 17.51 -3.56 -3.47
N GLN A 363 18.77 -3.57 -3.91
CA GLN A 363 19.84 -2.84 -3.22
C GLN A 363 19.58 -1.32 -3.18
N GLU A 364 19.19 -0.73 -4.31
CA GLU A 364 18.84 0.70 -4.35
C GLU A 364 17.63 0.97 -3.44
N LEU A 365 16.57 0.17 -3.55
CA LEU A 365 15.34 0.29 -2.75
C LEU A 365 15.60 0.16 -1.24
N ASN A 366 16.48 -0.74 -0.83
CA ASN A 366 16.80 -1.00 0.57
C ASN A 366 17.67 0.09 1.21
N SER A 367 18.41 0.84 0.40
CA SER A 367 19.27 1.92 0.91
C SER A 367 18.50 3.20 1.27
N VAL A 368 17.33 3.44 0.66
CA VAL A 368 16.57 4.69 0.82
C VAL A 368 16.15 4.96 2.26
N PRO A 369 15.57 4.01 3.02
CA PRO A 369 15.07 4.31 4.36
C PRO A 369 16.19 4.61 5.38
N GLU A 370 17.38 4.06 5.16
CA GLU A 370 18.56 4.34 5.99
C GLU A 370 19.26 5.64 5.59
N ARG A 371 19.34 5.87 4.28
CA ARG A 371 20.05 6.99 3.68
C ARG A 371 19.15 7.60 2.61
N PRO A 372 18.26 8.54 3.01
CA PRO A 372 17.35 9.18 2.07
C PRO A 372 18.15 9.83 0.95
N ARG A 373 18.08 9.24 -0.24
CA ARG A 373 18.71 9.71 -1.46
C ARG A 373 17.83 9.36 -2.63
N ILE A 374 17.88 10.19 -3.66
CA ILE A 374 17.20 9.89 -4.93
C ILE A 374 17.82 8.63 -5.54
N ILE A 375 16.98 7.67 -5.91
CA ILE A 375 17.41 6.39 -6.50
C ILE A 375 17.79 6.54 -7.96
N ARG A 376 18.60 5.59 -8.45
CA ARG A 376 18.91 5.45 -9.86
C ARG A 376 17.99 4.40 -10.50
N ALA A 377 16.90 4.86 -11.11
CA ALA A 377 15.98 3.99 -11.83
C ALA A 377 16.44 3.78 -13.29
N ILE A 378 16.36 2.55 -13.81
CA ILE A 378 16.74 2.24 -15.18
C ILE A 378 15.48 2.23 -16.03
N ARG A 379 15.37 3.16 -16.98
CA ARG A 379 14.22 3.22 -17.88
C ARG A 379 14.16 1.98 -18.78
N VAL A 380 12.99 1.33 -18.83
CA VAL A 380 12.71 0.22 -19.74
C VAL A 380 12.63 0.79 -21.15
N ARG A 381 13.36 0.17 -22.09
CA ARG A 381 13.42 0.59 -23.50
C ARG A 381 12.25 0.07 -24.31
#